data_AF-A0A7Z9WGG2-F1
#
_entry.id   AF-A0A7Z9WGG2-F1
#
_cell.length_a   1.000
_cell.length_b   1.000
_cell.length_c   1.000
_cell.angle_alpha   90.00
_cell.angle_beta   90.00
_cell.angle_gamma   90.00
#
_symmetry.space_group_name_H-M   'P 1'
#
loop_
_entity.id
_entity.type
_entity.pdbx_description
1 polymer ?
#
loop_
_entity_poly.entity_id
_entity_poly.type
_entity_poly.pdbx_seq_one_letter_code
_entity_poly.pdbx_strand_id
1 'polypeptide(L)'
;MVSIQHIASQIRENCDISDAKYSGMYSICGLALRLRDLYKWEKGIEPWGMIPSANILEWIDKKEQRWREIEDREFQKLKIDGEEYDPFDTQAVNRILKPQGFLYGAGYAHAMKPSFFLAKVEHSFEISACNVYILGEEVARDLFTAPTLLQGNDIFARRESMRYFLWDKIQEVTQSGKKALNCALESYGVNEKEIRTDPENIKDKLCQLVDVELETYIHHEIGEAHDDVFERDEWREIVSSFPHSSVEVFARG
;
A
#
# COMPACT_ATOMS: atom_id res chain seq x y z
N MET A 1 -7.10 -7.34 26.48
CA MET A 1 -6.26 -6.50 25.61
C MET A 1 -5.89 -7.37 24.43
N VAL A 2 -6.26 -6.95 23.23
CA VAL A 2 -6.11 -7.79 22.04
C VAL A 2 -4.64 -7.82 21.64
N SER A 3 -4.13 -8.99 21.28
CA SER A 3 -2.75 -9.12 20.80
C SER A 3 -2.65 -8.63 19.35
N ILE A 4 -2.22 -7.38 19.17
CA ILE A 4 -2.05 -6.78 17.84
C ILE A 4 -1.07 -7.59 16.99
N GLN A 5 0.01 -8.11 17.57
CA GLN A 5 0.98 -8.93 16.85
C GLN A 5 0.38 -10.23 16.34
N HIS A 6 -0.53 -10.84 17.11
CA HIS A 6 -1.24 -12.04 16.69
C HIS A 6 -2.19 -11.74 15.52
N ILE A 7 -2.93 -10.64 15.57
CA ILE A 7 -3.80 -10.20 14.47
C ILE A 7 -2.97 -9.87 13.23
N ALA A 8 -1.89 -9.11 13.39
CA ALA A 8 -0.97 -8.80 12.30
C ALA A 8 -0.39 -10.06 11.64
N SER A 9 -0.11 -11.13 12.39
CA SER A 9 0.32 -12.40 11.78
C SER A 9 -0.78 -13.07 10.96
N GLN A 10 -2.04 -13.02 11.39
CA GLN A 10 -3.16 -13.59 10.65
C GLN A 10 -3.42 -12.80 9.36
N ILE A 11 -3.34 -11.46 9.45
CA ILE A 11 -3.48 -10.59 8.28
C ILE A 11 -2.33 -10.83 7.29
N ARG A 12 -1.08 -10.95 7.78
CA ARG A 12 0.06 -11.27 6.91
C ARG A 12 -0.07 -12.63 6.22
N GLU A 13 -0.69 -13.62 6.84
CA GLU A 13 -0.98 -14.88 6.15
C GLU A 13 -1.94 -14.65 4.97
N ASN A 14 -2.97 -13.83 5.13
CA ASN A 14 -3.86 -13.48 4.01
C ASN A 14 -3.18 -12.62 2.95
N CYS A 15 -2.26 -11.72 3.34
CA CYS A 15 -1.37 -11.00 2.42
C CYS A 15 -0.54 -11.99 1.59
N ASP A 16 0.13 -12.94 2.25
CA ASP A 16 0.98 -13.95 1.60
C ASP A 16 0.16 -14.87 0.67
N ILE A 17 -1.05 -15.28 1.06
CA ILE A 17 -1.96 -16.07 0.21
C ILE A 17 -2.37 -15.26 -1.04
N SER A 18 -2.71 -13.98 -0.86
CA SER A 18 -3.06 -13.11 -1.99
C SER A 18 -1.87 -12.93 -2.93
N ASP A 19 -0.69 -12.64 -2.39
CA ASP A 19 0.51 -12.43 -3.19
C ASP A 19 0.91 -13.71 -3.94
N ALA A 20 0.79 -14.88 -3.30
CA ALA A 20 1.01 -16.17 -3.94
C ALA A 20 0.10 -16.36 -5.16
N LYS A 21 -1.21 -16.14 -4.99
CA LYS A 21 -2.24 -16.30 -6.05
C LYS A 21 -2.08 -15.30 -7.20
N TYR A 22 -1.69 -14.07 -6.90
CA TYR A 22 -1.79 -12.95 -7.85
C TYR A 22 -0.44 -12.39 -8.30
N SER A 23 0.70 -12.88 -7.81
CA SER A 23 2.04 -12.38 -8.20
C SER A 23 2.28 -12.39 -9.70
N GLY A 24 1.71 -13.37 -10.43
CA GLY A 24 1.80 -13.48 -11.89
C GLY A 24 1.15 -12.33 -12.67
N MET A 25 0.40 -11.44 -12.01
CA MET A 25 -0.18 -10.26 -12.66
C MET A 25 0.86 -9.17 -12.98
N TYR A 26 1.99 -9.18 -12.27
CA TYR A 26 3.03 -8.19 -12.44
C TYR A 26 4.00 -8.60 -13.54
N SER A 27 4.57 -7.63 -14.25
CA SER A 27 5.75 -7.89 -15.07
C SER A 27 6.91 -8.35 -14.18
N ILE A 28 7.89 -9.06 -14.74
CA ILE A 28 9.07 -9.53 -13.99
C ILE A 28 9.77 -8.38 -13.25
N CYS A 29 10.00 -7.26 -13.96
CA CYS A 29 10.59 -6.06 -13.34
C CYS A 29 9.68 -5.48 -12.25
N GLY A 30 8.36 -5.40 -12.51
CA GLY A 30 7.38 -4.87 -11.56
C GLY A 30 7.25 -5.72 -10.29
N LEU A 31 7.39 -7.04 -10.40
CA LEU A 31 7.42 -7.95 -9.26
C LEU A 31 8.71 -7.80 -8.46
N ALA A 32 9.86 -7.72 -9.13
CA ALA A 32 11.16 -7.56 -8.48
C ALA A 32 11.23 -6.28 -7.62
N LEU A 33 10.66 -5.18 -8.10
CA LEU A 33 10.59 -3.91 -7.36
C LEU A 33 9.72 -4.02 -6.10
N ARG A 34 8.54 -4.64 -6.21
CA ARG A 34 7.64 -4.88 -5.07
C ARG A 34 8.24 -5.84 -4.04
N LEU A 35 8.91 -6.90 -4.49
CA LEU A 35 9.62 -7.83 -3.61
C LEU A 35 10.75 -7.12 -2.86
N ARG A 36 11.50 -6.24 -3.54
CA ARG A 36 12.53 -5.41 -2.90
C ARG A 36 11.93 -4.52 -1.82
N ASP A 37 10.80 -3.87 -2.09
CA ASP A 37 10.16 -2.98 -1.13
C ASP A 37 9.56 -3.73 0.06
N LEU A 38 8.89 -4.86 -0.20
CA LEU A 38 8.40 -5.74 0.85
C LEU A 38 9.54 -6.26 1.73
N TYR A 39 10.68 -6.64 1.13
CA TYR A 39 11.88 -7.00 1.89
C TYR A 39 12.37 -5.87 2.78
N LYS A 40 12.48 -4.64 2.24
CA LYS A 40 12.92 -3.49 3.02
C LYS A 40 12.00 -3.24 4.21
N TRP A 41 10.70 -3.23 3.96
CA TRP A 41 9.69 -3.06 5.00
C TRP A 41 9.78 -4.17 6.07
N GLU A 42 9.83 -5.45 5.67
CA GLU A 42 9.96 -6.58 6.61
C GLU A 42 11.22 -6.51 7.48
N LYS A 43 12.26 -5.81 7.02
CA LYS A 43 13.54 -5.63 7.72
C LYS A 43 13.68 -4.28 8.42
N GLY A 44 12.69 -3.40 8.34
CA GLY A 44 12.78 -2.03 8.87
C GLY A 44 13.86 -1.19 8.18
N ILE A 45 14.15 -1.46 6.90
CA ILE A 45 15.10 -0.73 6.08
C ILE A 45 14.36 0.40 5.37
N GLU A 46 14.90 1.62 5.44
CA GLU A 46 14.32 2.78 4.78
C GLU A 46 14.26 2.61 3.24
N PRO A 47 13.34 3.31 2.53
CA PRO A 47 13.22 3.18 1.08
C PRO A 47 14.53 3.43 0.33
N TRP A 48 15.36 4.37 0.80
CA TRP A 48 16.69 4.66 0.25
C TRP A 48 17.83 3.85 0.88
N GLY A 49 17.53 3.02 1.88
CA GLY A 49 18.49 2.12 2.50
C GLY A 49 19.04 1.09 1.51
N MET A 50 20.34 0.81 1.60
CA MET A 50 21.00 -0.19 0.76
C MET A 50 20.63 -1.61 1.20
N ILE A 51 20.49 -2.51 0.23
CA ILE A 51 20.31 -3.94 0.47
C ILE A 51 21.52 -4.69 -0.10
N PRO A 52 22.21 -5.55 0.67
CA PRO A 52 23.17 -6.48 0.12
C PRO A 52 22.47 -7.48 -0.83
N SER A 53 22.88 -7.54 -2.10
CA SER A 53 22.18 -8.33 -3.13
C SER A 53 22.04 -9.82 -2.80
N ALA A 54 23.00 -10.42 -2.10
CA ALA A 54 22.92 -11.82 -1.70
C ALA A 54 21.75 -12.10 -0.74
N ASN A 55 21.46 -11.15 0.16
CA ASN A 55 20.45 -11.32 1.20
C ASN A 55 19.02 -11.24 0.65
N ILE A 56 18.80 -10.42 -0.38
CA ILE A 56 17.47 -10.29 -1.01
C ILE A 56 17.16 -11.49 -1.90
N LEU A 57 18.12 -12.00 -2.67
CA LEU A 57 17.89 -13.17 -3.52
C LEU A 57 17.51 -14.41 -2.70
N GLU A 58 18.25 -14.68 -1.62
CA GLU A 58 17.92 -15.79 -0.71
C GLU A 58 16.54 -15.61 -0.06
N TRP A 59 16.15 -14.37 0.26
CA TRP A 59 14.83 -14.09 0.79
C TRP A 59 13.72 -14.29 -0.25
N ILE A 60 13.93 -13.84 -1.50
CA ILE A 60 12.99 -14.03 -2.60
C ILE A 60 12.76 -15.52 -2.83
N ASP A 61 13.83 -16.32 -2.91
CA ASP A 61 13.74 -17.77 -3.11
C ASP A 61 12.86 -18.44 -2.04
N LYS A 62 13.06 -18.07 -0.77
CA LYS A 62 12.24 -18.57 0.36
C LYS A 62 10.78 -18.11 0.26
N LYS A 63 10.55 -16.85 -0.12
CA LYS A 63 9.20 -16.28 -0.27
C LYS A 63 8.43 -17.01 -1.37
N GLU A 64 9.03 -17.20 -2.54
CA GLU A 64 8.43 -17.91 -3.67
C GLU A 64 8.23 -19.41 -3.39
N GLN A 65 9.12 -20.04 -2.63
CA GLN A 65 8.94 -21.42 -2.18
C GLN A 65 7.72 -21.54 -1.27
N ARG A 66 7.56 -20.62 -0.31
CA ARG A 66 6.37 -20.56 0.54
C ARG A 66 5.10 -20.26 -0.27
N TRP A 67 5.15 -19.37 -1.25
CA TRP A 67 4.00 -19.07 -2.10
C TRP A 67 3.45 -20.31 -2.82
N ARG A 68 4.32 -21.15 -3.37
CA ARG A 68 3.93 -22.44 -3.98
C ARG A 68 3.23 -23.39 -3.01
N GLU A 69 3.46 -23.26 -1.70
CA GLU A 69 2.82 -24.09 -0.67
C GLU A 69 1.42 -23.56 -0.25
N ILE A 70 1.13 -22.30 -0.56
CA ILE A 70 -0.07 -21.61 -0.06
C ILE A 70 -0.96 -21.01 -1.16
N GLU A 71 -0.53 -21.02 -2.42
CA GLU A 71 -1.27 -20.41 -3.54
C GLU A 71 -2.69 -20.98 -3.70
N ASP A 72 -2.90 -22.27 -3.41
CA ASP A 72 -4.21 -22.89 -3.49
C ASP A 72 -5.05 -22.75 -2.21
N ARG A 73 -4.56 -22.06 -1.17
CA ARG A 73 -5.29 -21.91 0.10
C ARG A 73 -6.37 -20.84 -0.01
N GLU A 74 -7.49 -21.06 0.67
CA GLU A 74 -8.50 -20.03 0.88
C GLU A 74 -8.04 -18.96 1.87
N PHE A 75 -8.61 -17.75 1.78
CA PHE A 75 -8.36 -16.71 2.77
C PHE A 75 -8.88 -17.15 4.14
N GLN A 76 -8.06 -16.91 5.16
CA GLN A 76 -8.33 -17.36 6.52
C GLN A 76 -9.14 -16.29 7.26
N LYS A 77 -10.11 -16.74 8.06
CA LYS A 77 -10.82 -15.86 9.00
C LYS A 77 -9.86 -15.28 10.04
N LEU A 78 -10.17 -14.09 10.51
CA LEU A 78 -9.42 -13.44 11.58
C LEU A 78 -10.00 -13.84 12.94
N LYS A 79 -9.17 -14.39 13.82
CA LYS A 79 -9.52 -14.73 15.20
C LYS A 79 -9.15 -13.59 16.13
N ILE A 80 -10.16 -12.95 16.71
CA ILE A 80 -10.01 -11.79 17.60
C ILE A 80 -10.85 -12.05 18.85
N ASP A 81 -10.19 -12.14 20.01
CA ASP A 81 -10.83 -12.41 21.32
C ASP A 81 -11.74 -13.67 21.35
N GLY A 82 -11.39 -14.69 20.55
CA GLY A 82 -12.13 -15.95 20.48
C GLY A 82 -13.25 -15.99 19.45
N GLU A 83 -13.57 -14.85 18.84
CA GLU A 83 -14.53 -14.74 17.74
C GLU A 83 -13.83 -14.81 16.38
N GLU A 84 -14.53 -15.32 15.36
CA GLU A 84 -14.04 -15.40 13.98
C GLU A 84 -14.70 -14.34 13.10
N TYR A 85 -13.90 -13.58 12.37
CA TYR A 85 -14.34 -12.55 11.43
C TYR A 85 -13.97 -12.91 10.01
N ASP A 86 -14.86 -12.63 9.06
CA ASP A 86 -14.52 -12.67 7.64
C ASP A 86 -13.40 -11.65 7.35
N PRO A 87 -12.34 -12.01 6.60
CA PRO A 87 -11.23 -11.09 6.34
C PRO A 87 -11.64 -9.83 5.55
N PHE A 88 -12.78 -9.82 4.87
CA PHE A 88 -13.28 -8.64 4.18
C PHE A 88 -14.29 -7.84 5.02
N ASP A 89 -14.71 -8.33 6.18
CA ASP A 89 -15.55 -7.57 7.13
C ASP A 89 -14.70 -6.57 7.93
N THR A 90 -14.19 -5.58 7.20
CA THR A 90 -13.40 -4.47 7.75
C THR A 90 -14.18 -3.68 8.80
N GLN A 91 -15.51 -3.58 8.70
CA GLN A 91 -16.31 -2.85 9.68
C GLN A 91 -16.30 -3.54 11.04
N ALA A 92 -16.58 -4.85 11.09
CA ALA A 92 -16.58 -5.60 12.35
C ALA A 92 -15.19 -5.64 12.98
N VAL A 93 -14.16 -5.87 12.18
CA VAL A 93 -12.77 -5.90 12.66
C VAL A 93 -12.33 -4.53 13.19
N ASN A 94 -12.64 -3.43 12.48
CA ASN A 94 -12.25 -2.09 12.90
C ASN A 94 -12.98 -1.57 14.14
N ARG A 95 -14.17 -2.10 14.48
CA ARG A 95 -14.82 -1.79 15.78
C ARG A 95 -13.94 -2.20 16.97
N ILE A 96 -13.07 -3.20 16.79
CA ILE A 96 -12.17 -3.72 17.82
C ILE A 96 -10.80 -3.05 17.75
N LEU A 97 -10.30 -2.79 16.55
CA LEU A 97 -8.94 -2.27 16.34
C LEU A 97 -8.83 -0.75 16.48
N LYS A 98 -9.84 0.03 16.06
CA LYS A 98 -9.80 1.50 16.16
C LYS A 98 -9.61 1.97 17.61
N PRO A 99 -10.31 1.42 18.64
CA PRO A 99 -10.05 1.77 20.04
C PRO A 99 -8.64 1.47 20.54
N GLN A 100 -7.90 0.60 19.84
CA GLN A 100 -6.51 0.25 20.16
C GLN A 100 -5.50 1.08 19.36
N GLY A 101 -5.96 2.04 18.55
CA GLY A 101 -5.11 2.90 17.73
C GLY A 101 -4.66 2.25 16.43
N PHE A 102 -5.35 1.22 15.93
CA PHE A 102 -5.05 0.54 14.68
C PHE A 102 -6.23 0.58 13.71
N LEU A 103 -5.92 0.54 12.42
CA LEU A 103 -6.90 0.45 11.34
C LEU A 103 -6.52 -0.70 10.40
N TYR A 104 -7.50 -1.57 10.18
CA TYR A 104 -7.45 -2.67 9.23
C TYR A 104 -8.12 -2.27 7.92
N GLY A 105 -7.44 -2.46 6.80
CA GLY A 105 -8.02 -2.33 5.47
C GLY A 105 -8.00 -3.67 4.75
N ALA A 106 -9.10 -3.96 4.05
CA ALA A 106 -9.24 -5.12 3.18
C ALA A 106 -10.16 -4.78 2.01
N GLY A 107 -9.81 -5.24 0.82
CA GLY A 107 -10.61 -5.00 -0.39
C GLY A 107 -10.00 -5.60 -1.64
N TYR A 108 -10.53 -5.23 -2.79
CA TYR A 108 -10.06 -5.69 -4.09
C TYR A 108 -9.37 -4.55 -4.83
N ALA A 109 -8.08 -4.71 -5.06
CA ALA A 109 -7.22 -3.74 -5.75
C ALA A 109 -7.31 -3.91 -7.27
N HIS A 110 -6.33 -3.34 -7.98
CA HIS A 110 -6.17 -3.57 -9.42
C HIS A 110 -6.24 -5.06 -9.73
N ALA A 111 -6.99 -5.37 -10.78
CA ALA A 111 -7.23 -6.68 -11.29
C ALA A 111 -7.94 -7.64 -10.34
N MET A 112 -8.73 -7.07 -9.44
CA MET A 112 -9.45 -7.79 -8.39
C MET A 112 -8.53 -8.61 -7.49
N LYS A 113 -7.24 -8.26 -7.39
CA LYS A 113 -6.33 -8.83 -6.39
C LYS A 113 -6.84 -8.44 -4.99
N PRO A 114 -7.14 -9.39 -4.10
CA PRO A 114 -7.43 -9.09 -2.70
C PRO A 114 -6.23 -8.43 -2.04
N SER A 115 -6.44 -7.35 -1.31
CA SER A 115 -5.36 -6.65 -0.60
C SER A 115 -5.76 -6.45 0.85
N PHE A 116 -4.78 -6.60 1.74
CA PHE A 116 -4.97 -6.50 3.18
C PHE A 116 -3.81 -5.71 3.80
N PHE A 117 -4.11 -4.87 4.79
CA PHE A 117 -3.09 -4.20 5.59
C PHE A 117 -3.60 -3.90 7.00
N LEU A 118 -2.67 -3.73 7.94
CA LEU A 118 -2.95 -3.24 9.28
C LEU A 118 -1.91 -2.18 9.64
N ALA A 119 -2.38 -1.00 10.03
CA ALA A 119 -1.50 0.12 10.34
C ALA A 119 -1.95 0.87 11.59
N LYS A 120 -1.00 1.54 12.23
CA LYS A 120 -1.28 2.43 13.36
C LYS A 120 -1.92 3.73 12.87
N VAL A 121 -2.98 4.16 13.52
CA VAL A 121 -3.61 5.46 13.27
C VAL A 121 -2.78 6.53 13.97
N GLU A 122 -2.22 7.47 13.22
CA GLU A 122 -1.51 8.63 13.78
C GLU A 122 -2.53 9.70 14.19
N HIS A 123 -3.46 10.02 13.30
CA HIS A 123 -4.58 10.91 13.56
C HIS A 123 -5.66 10.75 12.48
N SER A 124 -6.83 11.34 12.72
CA SER A 124 -7.93 11.37 11.78
C SER A 124 -8.65 12.71 11.82
N PHE A 125 -9.23 13.11 10.69
CA PHE A 125 -10.02 14.32 10.57
C PHE A 125 -11.11 14.13 9.51
N GLU A 126 -12.12 15.00 9.54
CA GLU A 126 -13.17 15.02 8.52
C GLU A 126 -12.95 16.20 7.58
N ILE A 127 -13.06 15.97 6.27
CA ILE A 127 -13.01 17.00 5.25
C ILE A 127 -13.93 16.60 4.09
N SER A 128 -14.76 17.54 3.61
CA SER A 128 -15.67 17.29 2.49
C SER A 128 -16.52 16.02 2.65
N ALA A 129 -17.10 15.77 3.84
CA ALA A 129 -17.89 14.57 4.15
C ALA A 129 -17.14 13.23 4.02
N CYS A 130 -15.80 13.25 3.92
CA CYS A 130 -14.93 12.09 3.98
C CYS A 130 -14.21 12.05 5.34
N ASN A 131 -14.08 10.86 5.92
CA ASN A 131 -13.23 10.63 7.09
C ASN A 131 -11.83 10.27 6.61
N VAL A 132 -10.85 11.12 6.88
CA VAL A 132 -9.45 10.86 6.53
C VAL A 132 -8.73 10.26 7.74
N TYR A 133 -8.06 9.14 7.54
CA TYR A 133 -7.18 8.51 8.53
C TYR A 133 -5.74 8.57 8.03
N ILE A 134 -4.88 9.29 8.74
CA ILE A 134 -3.44 9.25 8.51
C ILE A 134 -2.88 8.05 9.26
N LEU A 135 -2.29 7.13 8.50
CA LEU A 135 -1.77 5.86 8.96
C LEU A 135 -0.24 5.89 8.91
N GLY A 136 0.40 5.58 10.03
CA GLY A 136 1.85 5.58 10.20
C GLY A 136 2.45 4.19 9.92
N GLU A 137 3.07 3.61 10.94
CA GLU A 137 3.68 2.27 10.90
C GLU A 137 2.68 1.18 10.48
N GLU A 138 3.04 0.42 9.47
CA GLU A 138 2.30 -0.75 9.00
C GLU A 138 2.86 -2.00 9.67
N VAL A 139 1.99 -2.74 10.37
CA VAL A 139 2.35 -4.00 11.03
C VAL A 139 1.98 -5.23 10.19
N ALA A 140 1.20 -5.02 9.12
CA ALA A 140 0.93 -5.99 8.08
C ALA A 140 0.65 -5.27 6.75
N ARG A 141 1.20 -5.77 5.64
CA ARG A 141 0.92 -5.33 4.27
C ARG A 141 1.24 -6.44 3.26
N ASP A 142 0.62 -6.37 2.10
CA ASP A 142 0.94 -7.22 0.94
C ASP A 142 1.82 -6.49 -0.10
N LEU A 143 2.17 -7.16 -1.20
CA LEU A 143 2.98 -6.57 -2.29
C LEU A 143 2.31 -5.37 -2.96
N PHE A 144 0.98 -5.39 -3.08
CA PHE A 144 0.24 -4.25 -3.59
C PHE A 144 0.24 -3.16 -2.53
N THR A 145 0.82 -2.03 -2.90
CA THR A 145 0.98 -0.89 -2.01
C THR A 145 0.41 0.33 -2.70
N ALA A 146 -0.74 0.80 -2.21
CA ALA A 146 -1.32 2.08 -2.58
C ALA A 146 -1.10 3.07 -1.42
N PRO A 147 -0.59 4.28 -1.69
CA PRO A 147 -0.36 5.29 -0.65
C PRO A 147 -1.68 5.86 -0.11
N THR A 148 -2.73 5.89 -0.91
CA THR A 148 -4.08 6.27 -0.51
C THR A 148 -5.09 5.27 -1.04
N LEU A 149 -6.19 5.12 -0.31
CA LEU A 149 -7.31 4.25 -0.67
C LEU A 149 -8.61 4.88 -0.18
N LEU A 150 -9.62 4.95 -1.06
CA LEU A 150 -10.99 5.27 -0.70
C LEU A 150 -11.83 4.00 -0.44
N GLN A 151 -12.42 3.90 0.76
CA GLN A 151 -13.35 2.83 1.12
C GLN A 151 -14.66 3.42 1.67
N GLY A 152 -15.68 3.46 0.82
CA GLY A 152 -16.91 4.21 1.15
C GLY A 152 -16.61 5.69 1.23
N ASN A 153 -16.78 6.29 2.42
CA ASN A 153 -16.39 7.68 2.71
C ASN A 153 -15.11 7.77 3.56
N ASP A 154 -14.47 6.64 3.87
CA ASP A 154 -13.23 6.62 4.62
C ASP A 154 -12.04 6.64 3.65
N ILE A 155 -11.13 7.60 3.82
CA ILE A 155 -9.87 7.72 3.08
C ILE A 155 -8.74 7.25 3.99
N PHE A 156 -8.00 6.24 3.55
CA PHE A 156 -6.84 5.72 4.25
C PHE A 156 -5.57 6.24 3.62
N ALA A 157 -4.90 7.18 4.28
CA ALA A 157 -3.65 7.77 3.83
C ALA A 157 -2.47 7.09 4.53
N ARG A 158 -1.81 6.17 3.82
CA ARG A 158 -0.76 5.28 4.31
C ARG A 158 0.60 5.93 4.14
N ARG A 159 1.04 6.66 5.17
CA ARG A 159 2.28 7.44 5.17
C ARG A 159 3.50 6.57 4.88
N GLU A 160 3.64 5.41 5.53
CA GLU A 160 4.76 4.50 5.27
C GLU A 160 4.76 3.97 3.83
N SER A 161 3.60 3.58 3.30
CA SER A 161 3.43 3.20 1.89
C SER A 161 3.82 4.32 0.92
N MET A 162 3.47 5.56 1.22
CA MET A 162 3.83 6.74 0.42
C MET A 162 5.36 6.94 0.33
N ARG A 163 6.10 6.63 1.40
CA ARG A 163 7.56 6.73 1.41
C ARG A 163 8.21 5.83 0.36
N TYR A 164 7.77 4.57 0.28
CA TYR A 164 8.26 3.63 -0.74
C TYR A 164 7.79 4.03 -2.14
N PHE A 165 6.51 4.39 -2.28
CA PHE A 165 5.93 4.79 -3.55
C PHE A 165 6.66 5.97 -4.19
N LEU A 166 6.88 7.07 -3.45
CA LEU A 166 7.57 8.25 -3.97
C LEU A 166 9.04 7.96 -4.28
N TRP A 167 9.69 7.18 -3.43
CA TRP A 167 11.07 6.77 -3.68
C TRP A 167 11.19 6.03 -5.02
N ASP A 168 10.28 5.10 -5.30
CA ASP A 168 10.26 4.38 -6.57
C ASP A 168 10.00 5.30 -7.76
N LYS A 169 9.05 6.23 -7.64
CA LYS A 169 8.82 7.24 -8.69
C LYS A 169 10.05 8.09 -8.99
N ILE A 170 10.82 8.44 -7.96
CA ILE A 170 12.08 9.18 -8.12
C ILE A 170 13.14 8.32 -8.83
N GLN A 171 13.30 7.06 -8.44
CA GLN A 171 14.30 6.16 -9.01
C GLN A 171 13.98 5.75 -10.46
N GLU A 172 12.70 5.59 -10.78
CA GLU A 172 12.22 5.08 -12.07
C GLU A 172 11.87 6.16 -13.09
N VAL A 173 12.14 7.43 -12.76
CA VAL A 173 11.84 8.55 -13.65
C VAL A 173 12.48 8.34 -15.02
N THR A 174 11.66 8.47 -16.06
CA THR A 174 12.12 8.36 -17.44
C THR A 174 13.04 9.52 -17.79
N GLN A 175 13.87 9.36 -18.82
CA GLN A 175 14.78 10.43 -19.26
C GLN A 175 14.03 11.73 -19.63
N SER A 176 12.83 11.63 -20.18
CA SER A 176 11.97 12.79 -20.48
C SER A 176 11.37 13.43 -19.23
N GLY A 177 11.10 12.65 -18.18
CA GLY A 177 10.56 13.14 -16.90
C GLY A 177 11.58 13.84 -16.01
N LYS A 178 12.89 13.60 -16.19
CA LYS A 178 13.95 14.11 -15.30
C LYS A 178 13.90 15.61 -15.06
N LYS A 179 13.67 16.42 -16.10
CA LYS A 179 13.64 17.88 -15.95
C LYS A 179 12.46 18.34 -15.07
N ALA A 180 11.29 17.71 -15.24
CA ALA A 180 10.12 18.02 -14.43
C ALA A 180 10.32 17.57 -12.98
N LEU A 181 10.86 16.35 -12.78
CA LEU A 181 11.18 15.85 -11.44
C LEU A 181 12.19 16.76 -10.73
N ASN A 182 13.25 17.19 -11.40
CA ASN A 182 14.26 18.08 -10.80
C ASN A 182 13.64 19.43 -10.40
N CYS A 183 12.78 19.99 -11.24
CA CYS A 183 12.03 21.21 -10.92
C CYS A 183 11.16 21.03 -9.67
N ALA A 184 10.47 19.89 -9.55
CA ALA A 184 9.66 19.56 -8.38
C ALA A 184 10.52 19.37 -7.12
N LEU A 185 11.62 18.60 -7.20
CA LEU A 185 12.52 18.39 -6.06
C LEU A 185 13.15 19.69 -5.56
N GLU A 186 13.50 20.61 -6.47
CA GLU A 186 14.04 21.92 -6.13
C GLU A 186 13.05 22.79 -5.32
N SER A 187 11.74 22.67 -5.55
CA SER A 187 10.74 23.39 -4.74
C SER A 187 10.67 22.89 -3.29
N TYR A 188 11.09 21.64 -3.06
CA TYR A 188 11.27 21.04 -1.73
C TYR A 188 12.69 21.21 -1.16
N GLY A 189 13.56 21.94 -1.86
CA GLY A 189 14.95 22.14 -1.43
C GLY A 189 15.79 20.86 -1.48
N VAL A 190 15.40 19.89 -2.31
CA VAL A 190 16.09 18.62 -2.52
C VAL A 190 16.77 18.64 -3.88
N ASN A 191 18.05 18.25 -3.95
CA ASN A 191 18.76 18.11 -5.21
C ASN A 191 18.88 16.63 -5.65
N GLU A 192 18.74 16.35 -6.95
CA GLU A 192 18.93 15.02 -7.54
C GLU A 192 20.28 14.38 -7.16
N LYS A 193 21.34 15.19 -7.08
CA LYS A 193 22.66 14.74 -6.66
C LYS A 193 22.65 14.24 -5.22
N GLU A 194 22.03 14.98 -4.30
CA GLU A 194 21.94 14.61 -2.88
C GLU A 194 21.18 13.29 -2.71
N ILE A 195 20.04 13.14 -3.41
CA ILE A 195 19.26 11.90 -3.45
C ILE A 195 20.12 10.70 -3.86
N ARG A 196 21.00 10.87 -4.84
CA ARG A 196 21.84 9.78 -5.37
C ARG A 196 23.04 9.46 -4.51
N THR A 197 23.66 10.47 -3.89
CA THR A 197 24.93 10.29 -3.18
C THR A 197 24.77 10.01 -1.71
N ASP A 198 23.81 10.67 -1.05
CA ASP A 198 23.63 10.59 0.40
C ASP A 198 22.17 10.88 0.78
N PRO A 199 21.24 9.98 0.43
CA PRO A 199 19.82 10.16 0.74
C PRO A 199 19.53 10.19 2.26
N GLU A 200 20.41 9.60 3.08
CA GLU A 200 20.25 9.62 4.54
C GLU A 200 20.41 11.04 5.09
N ASN A 201 21.36 11.82 4.56
CA ASN A 201 21.58 13.20 4.97
C ASN A 201 20.40 14.15 4.62
N ILE A 202 19.53 13.76 3.69
CA ILE A 202 18.33 14.52 3.32
C ILE A 202 17.02 13.83 3.77
N LYS A 203 17.11 12.84 4.66
CA LYS A 203 15.95 12.06 5.16
C LYS A 203 14.79 12.95 5.61
N ASP A 204 15.07 14.00 6.39
CA ASP A 204 14.02 14.88 6.91
C ASP A 204 13.28 15.62 5.79
N LYS A 205 14.00 16.04 4.74
CA LYS A 205 13.40 16.66 3.55
C LYS A 205 12.56 15.65 2.75
N LEU A 206 13.02 14.40 2.66
CA LEU A 206 12.26 13.32 2.01
C LEU A 206 10.97 13.00 2.79
N CYS A 207 11.03 12.99 4.13
CA CYS A 207 9.85 12.84 4.98
C CYS A 207 8.87 14.01 4.80
N GLN A 208 9.37 15.25 4.71
CA GLN A 208 8.52 16.42 4.43
C GLN A 208 7.85 16.31 3.05
N LEU A 209 8.60 15.89 2.02
CA LEU A 209 8.07 15.66 0.68
C LEU A 209 6.96 14.61 0.72
N VAL A 210 7.13 13.53 1.48
CA VAL A 210 6.09 12.50 1.68
C VAL A 210 4.82 13.10 2.28
N ASP A 211 4.94 13.94 3.31
CA ASP A 211 3.79 14.51 3.99
C ASP A 211 3.01 15.47 3.08
N VAL A 212 3.71 16.28 2.28
CA VAL A 212 3.08 17.20 1.31
C VAL A 212 2.42 16.44 0.16
N GLU A 213 3.12 15.46 -0.43
CA GLU A 213 2.54 14.70 -1.54
C GLU A 213 1.38 13.80 -1.07
N LEU A 214 1.40 13.32 0.18
CA LEU A 214 0.27 12.58 0.75
C LEU A 214 -1.00 13.43 0.79
N GLU A 215 -0.89 14.74 1.07
CA GLU A 215 -2.03 15.67 1.01
C GLU A 215 -2.62 15.78 -0.40
N THR A 216 -1.76 15.85 -1.43
CA THR A 216 -2.19 15.83 -2.84
C THR A 216 -2.99 14.56 -3.17
N TYR A 217 -2.50 13.41 -2.71
CA TYR A 217 -3.21 12.14 -2.91
C TYR A 217 -4.51 12.04 -2.11
N ILE A 218 -4.58 12.60 -0.90
CA ILE A 218 -5.85 12.72 -0.16
C ILE A 218 -6.87 13.51 -0.98
N HIS A 219 -6.46 14.63 -1.59
CA HIS A 219 -7.34 15.41 -2.45
C HIS A 219 -7.75 14.68 -3.73
N HIS A 220 -6.88 13.82 -4.28
CA HIS A 220 -7.25 12.90 -5.36
C HIS A 220 -8.40 11.98 -4.93
N GLU A 221 -8.28 11.31 -3.78
CA GLU A 221 -9.35 10.44 -3.25
C GLU A 221 -10.63 11.21 -2.92
N ILE A 222 -10.53 12.46 -2.44
CA ILE A 222 -11.70 13.33 -2.24
C ILE A 222 -12.37 13.63 -3.58
N GLY A 223 -11.59 13.91 -4.62
CA GLY A 223 -12.10 14.09 -5.98
C GLY A 223 -12.89 12.87 -6.46
N GLU A 224 -12.29 11.68 -6.33
CA GLU A 224 -12.97 10.41 -6.63
C GLU A 224 -14.21 10.19 -5.75
N ALA A 225 -14.18 10.64 -4.50
CA ALA A 225 -15.29 10.44 -3.58
C ALA A 225 -16.54 11.23 -3.98
N HIS A 226 -16.34 12.40 -4.57
CA HIS A 226 -17.39 13.33 -5.00
C HIS A 226 -17.70 13.22 -6.50
N ASP A 227 -17.07 12.30 -7.22
CA ASP A 227 -17.41 12.04 -8.62
C ASP A 227 -18.83 11.45 -8.70
N ASP A 228 -19.74 12.22 -9.29
CA ASP A 228 -21.14 11.88 -9.51
C ASP A 228 -21.43 11.54 -10.99
N VAL A 229 -20.38 11.47 -11.83
CA VAL A 229 -20.52 11.18 -13.26
C VAL A 229 -20.94 9.73 -13.50
N PHE A 230 -20.47 8.80 -12.66
CA PHE A 230 -20.81 7.38 -12.74
C PHE A 230 -21.36 6.84 -11.43
N GLU A 231 -22.45 6.09 -11.51
CA GLU A 231 -22.97 5.32 -10.38
C GLU A 231 -21.92 4.29 -9.93
N ARG A 232 -21.52 4.36 -8.66
CA ARG A 232 -20.40 3.56 -8.13
C ARG A 232 -20.62 2.05 -8.24
N ASP A 233 -21.86 1.60 -8.08
CA ASP A 233 -22.18 0.17 -8.16
C ASP A 233 -22.07 -0.36 -9.59
N GLU A 234 -22.52 0.43 -10.59
CA GLU A 234 -22.32 0.10 -12.01
C GLU A 234 -20.84 0.09 -12.37
N TRP A 235 -20.07 1.07 -11.88
CA TRP A 235 -18.62 1.12 -12.06
C TRP A 235 -17.93 -0.12 -11.47
N ARG A 236 -18.30 -0.54 -10.25
CA ARG A 236 -17.79 -1.77 -9.62
C ARG A 236 -18.15 -3.01 -10.41
N GLU A 237 -19.36 -3.08 -10.98
CA GLU A 237 -19.78 -4.19 -11.84
C GLU A 237 -18.91 -4.28 -13.10
N ILE A 238 -18.61 -3.15 -13.76
CA ILE A 238 -17.71 -3.11 -14.92
C ILE A 238 -16.31 -3.61 -14.55
N VAL A 239 -15.73 -3.06 -13.47
CA VAL A 239 -14.38 -3.43 -13.02
C VAL A 239 -14.30 -4.91 -12.66
N SER A 240 -15.30 -5.45 -11.96
CA SER A 240 -15.33 -6.86 -11.54
C SER A 240 -15.61 -7.83 -12.68
N SER A 241 -16.29 -7.39 -13.74
CA SER A 241 -16.61 -8.21 -14.92
C SER A 241 -15.43 -8.36 -15.88
N PHE A 242 -14.48 -7.41 -15.86
CA PHE A 242 -13.35 -7.39 -16.78
C PHE A 242 -11.98 -7.26 -16.08
N PRO A 243 -11.66 -8.10 -15.07
CA PRO A 243 -10.41 -8.00 -14.34
C PRO A 243 -9.21 -8.31 -15.26
N HIS A 244 -8.08 -7.64 -15.02
CA HIS A 244 -6.84 -7.75 -15.81
C HIS A 244 -7.00 -7.35 -17.28
N SER A 245 -7.95 -6.48 -17.62
CA SER A 245 -8.21 -6.06 -19.00
C SER A 245 -7.95 -4.57 -19.25
N SER A 246 -7.85 -4.17 -20.52
CA SER A 246 -7.84 -2.76 -20.90
C SER A 246 -9.14 -2.04 -20.52
N VAL A 247 -10.26 -2.76 -20.41
CA VAL A 247 -11.54 -2.19 -19.95
C VAL A 247 -11.45 -1.80 -18.49
N GLU A 248 -10.87 -2.66 -17.64
CA GLU A 248 -10.63 -2.31 -16.24
C GLU A 248 -9.70 -1.09 -16.13
N VAL A 249 -8.58 -1.09 -16.86
CA VAL A 249 -7.62 0.02 -16.81
C VAL A 249 -8.32 1.32 -17.20
N PHE A 250 -9.09 1.32 -18.28
CA PHE A 250 -9.84 2.48 -18.73
C PHE A 250 -10.91 2.91 -17.71
N ALA A 251 -11.63 1.96 -17.11
CA ALA A 251 -12.68 2.25 -16.13
C ALA A 251 -12.11 2.85 -14.83
N ARG A 252 -10.89 2.46 -14.43
CA ARG A 252 -10.24 2.94 -13.21
C ARG A 252 -9.54 4.30 -13.36
N GLY A 253 -9.30 4.78 -14.59
CA GLY A 253 -8.61 6.05 -14.88
C GLY A 253 -7.11 5.90 -15.04
#